data_AF-A0A3D4DGF5-F1
#
_entry.id   AF-A0A3D4DGF5-F1
#
_cell.length_a   1.000
_cell.length_b   1.000
_cell.length_c   1.000
_cell.angle_alpha   90.00
_cell.angle_beta   90.00
_cell.angle_gamma   90.00
#
_symmetry.space_group_name_H-M   'P 1'
#
loop_
_entity.id
_entity.type
_entity.pdbx_description
1 polymer ?
#
loop_
_entity_poly.entity_id
_entity_poly.type
_entity_poly.pdbx_seq_one_letter_code
_entity_poly.pdbx_strand_id
1 'polypeptide(L)'
;MRKIKQNSIIFVILYGLIFYSINFILSINNIVFMNWIYYFSNGIIILGSIIGIYQLILKIKNKIKKNVFIIIMTIFSSIVICMYIYISLISYTPEYIIIKDGKKMVADVEGFHHTYIYYYEYINILVRKKSTVDIEHYSSGSHNPFKTDINYIELLK
;
A
#
# COMPACT_ATOMS: atom_id res chain seq x y z
N MET A 1 7.16 -36.35 -4.29
CA MET A 1 6.24 -35.18 -4.23
C MET A 1 6.04 -34.63 -5.63
N ARG A 2 4.86 -34.84 -6.22
CA ARG A 2 4.58 -34.66 -7.66
C ARG A 2 3.45 -33.65 -7.83
N LYS A 3 3.64 -32.72 -8.80
CA LYS A 3 2.70 -31.69 -9.33
C LYS A 3 2.68 -30.31 -8.62
N ILE A 4 3.73 -29.51 -8.79
CA ILE A 4 3.55 -28.05 -8.92
C ILE A 4 3.00 -27.80 -10.34
N LYS A 5 1.70 -28.06 -10.56
CA LYS A 5 1.09 -27.97 -11.90
C LYS A 5 0.35 -26.66 -12.18
N GLN A 6 0.30 -25.71 -11.25
CA GLN A 6 -0.16 -24.34 -11.52
C GLN A 6 0.93 -23.34 -11.17
N ASN A 7 1.19 -22.43 -12.10
CA ASN A 7 2.16 -21.36 -11.93
C ASN A 7 1.54 -20.28 -11.03
N SER A 8 2.25 -19.89 -9.95
CA SER A 8 1.71 -18.89 -9.01
C SER A 8 1.40 -17.54 -9.67
N ILE A 9 2.02 -17.24 -10.83
CA ILE A 9 1.75 -16.04 -11.62
C ILE A 9 0.25 -15.87 -11.94
N ILE A 10 -0.46 -16.95 -12.27
CA ILE A 10 -1.89 -16.85 -12.64
C ILE A 10 -2.71 -16.35 -11.45
N PHE A 11 -2.42 -16.85 -10.24
CA PHE A 11 -3.11 -16.40 -9.03
C PHE A 11 -2.78 -14.95 -8.69
N VAL A 12 -1.55 -14.50 -8.93
CA VAL A 12 -1.15 -13.10 -8.71
C VAL A 12 -1.86 -12.16 -9.68
N ILE A 13 -1.96 -12.54 -10.96
CA ILE A 13 -2.71 -11.78 -11.97
C ILE A 13 -4.19 -11.72 -11.57
N LEU A 14 -4.78 -12.86 -11.20
CA LEU A 14 -6.18 -12.92 -10.77
C LEU A 14 -6.43 -12.05 -9.53
N TYR A 15 -5.55 -12.13 -8.53
CA TYR A 15 -5.61 -11.29 -7.33
C TYR A 15 -5.57 -9.80 -7.69
N GLY A 16 -4.61 -9.39 -8.52
CA GLY A 16 -4.49 -8.00 -8.96
C GLY A 16 -5.75 -7.52 -9.67
N LEU A 17 -6.27 -8.32 -10.62
CA LEU A 17 -7.51 -7.99 -11.34
C LEU A 17 -8.68 -7.82 -10.37
N ILE A 18 -8.86 -8.74 -9.43
CA ILE A 18 -9.93 -8.66 -8.42
C ILE A 18 -9.75 -7.41 -7.56
N PHE A 19 -8.55 -7.17 -7.03
CA PHE A 19 -8.27 -6.03 -6.15
C PHE A 19 -8.56 -4.70 -6.85
N TYR A 20 -8.04 -4.50 -8.06
CA TYR A 20 -8.27 -3.28 -8.82
C TYR A 20 -9.73 -3.13 -9.29
N SER A 21 -10.43 -4.24 -9.58
CA SER A 21 -11.86 -4.20 -9.91
C SER A 21 -12.70 -3.77 -8.71
N ILE A 22 -12.43 -4.33 -7.53
CA ILE A 22 -13.12 -3.91 -6.29
C ILE A 22 -12.81 -2.45 -6.00
N ASN A 23 -11.55 -2.03 -6.09
CA ASN A 23 -11.16 -0.64 -5.89
C ASN A 23 -11.90 0.32 -6.84
N PHE A 24 -12.07 -0.08 -8.10
CA PHE A 24 -12.81 0.69 -9.08
C PHE A 24 -14.30 0.83 -8.71
N ILE A 25 -14.93 -0.29 -8.32
CA ILE A 25 -16.33 -0.29 -7.85
C ILE A 25 -16.49 0.60 -6.61
N LEU A 26 -15.58 0.52 -5.65
CA LEU A 26 -15.60 1.37 -4.45
C LEU A 26 -15.49 2.86 -4.82
N SER A 27 -14.55 3.19 -5.71
CA SER A 27 -14.29 4.58 -6.13
C SER A 27 -15.51 5.22 -6.81
N ILE A 28 -16.27 4.46 -7.60
CA ILE A 28 -17.55 4.91 -8.18
C ILE A 28 -18.55 5.28 -7.07
N ASN A 29 -18.53 4.58 -5.94
CA ASN A 29 -19.41 4.81 -4.79
C ASN A 29 -18.85 5.84 -3.79
N ASN A 30 -17.85 6.64 -4.17
CA ASN A 30 -17.18 7.62 -3.30
C ASN A 30 -16.53 6.99 -2.05
N ILE A 31 -16.06 5.75 -2.17
CA ILE A 31 -15.36 4.99 -1.13
C ILE A 31 -13.99 4.58 -1.66
N VAL A 32 -12.97 4.59 -0.82
CA VAL A 32 -11.63 4.09 -1.16
C VAL A 32 -11.14 3.17 -0.06
N PHE A 33 -10.20 2.28 -0.41
CA PHE A 33 -9.48 1.53 0.61
C PHE A 33 -8.64 2.49 1.46
N MET A 34 -8.36 2.08 2.68
CA MET A 34 -7.32 2.71 3.49
C MET A 34 -5.95 2.56 2.82
N ASN A 35 -5.07 3.54 2.98
CA ASN A 35 -3.75 3.61 2.37
C ASN A 35 -2.93 2.34 2.66
N TRP A 36 -2.98 1.82 3.88
CA TRP A 36 -2.25 0.60 4.27
C TRP A 36 -2.65 -0.64 3.44
N ILE A 37 -3.89 -0.72 2.95
CA ILE A 37 -4.35 -1.84 2.09
C ILE A 37 -3.75 -1.77 0.71
N TYR A 38 -3.55 -0.57 0.15
CA TYR A 38 -2.86 -0.42 -1.12
C TYR A 38 -1.39 -0.85 -1.00
N TYR A 39 -0.68 -0.39 0.03
CA TYR A 39 0.70 -0.83 0.28
C TYR A 39 0.81 -2.34 0.54
N PHE A 40 -0.14 -2.91 1.30
CA PHE A 40 -0.14 -4.35 1.55
C PHE A 40 -0.41 -5.15 0.27
N SER A 41 -1.42 -4.74 -0.52
CA SER A 41 -1.79 -5.43 -1.76
C SER A 41 -0.72 -5.34 -2.84
N ASN A 42 -0.09 -4.17 -3.00
CA ASN A 42 1.03 -4.01 -3.92
C ASN A 42 2.23 -4.86 -3.51
N GLY A 43 2.50 -4.97 -2.20
CA GLY A 43 3.54 -5.87 -1.67
C GLY A 43 3.27 -7.34 -2.03
N ILE A 44 2.03 -7.82 -1.88
CA ILE A 44 1.62 -9.18 -2.27
C ILE A 44 1.84 -9.39 -3.78
N ILE A 45 1.44 -8.44 -4.62
CA ILE A 45 1.59 -8.55 -6.08
C ILE A 45 3.07 -8.64 -6.48
N ILE A 46 3.94 -7.80 -5.90
CA ILE A 46 5.38 -7.80 -6.19
C ILE A 46 6.01 -9.12 -5.76
N LEU A 47 5.82 -9.54 -4.50
CA LEU A 47 6.38 -10.78 -3.98
C LEU A 47 5.87 -12.01 -4.73
N GLY A 48 4.56 -12.07 -4.99
CA GLY A 48 3.95 -13.14 -5.74
C GLY A 48 4.48 -13.24 -7.17
N SER A 49 4.72 -12.09 -7.83
CA SER A 49 5.31 -12.04 -9.18
C SER A 49 6.73 -12.59 -9.18
N ILE A 50 7.56 -12.19 -8.21
CA ILE A 50 8.93 -12.69 -8.06
C ILE A 50 8.92 -14.22 -7.89
N ILE A 51 8.11 -14.74 -6.96
CA ILE A 51 7.98 -16.18 -6.71
C ILE A 51 7.56 -16.92 -7.99
N GLY A 52 6.58 -16.36 -8.71
CA GLY A 52 6.10 -16.96 -9.95
C GLY A 52 7.14 -17.01 -11.06
N ILE A 53 7.96 -15.98 -11.20
CA ILE A 53 9.07 -15.98 -12.16
C ILE A 53 10.14 -16.99 -11.74
N TYR A 54 10.49 -17.10 -10.45
CA TYR A 54 11.38 -18.15 -9.96
C TYR A 54 10.86 -19.55 -10.28
N GLN A 55 9.57 -19.80 -10.12
CA GLN A 55 8.95 -21.08 -10.50
C GLN A 55 9.11 -21.40 -11.99
N LEU A 56 9.07 -20.38 -12.87
CA LEU A 56 9.34 -20.56 -14.30
C LEU A 56 10.80 -20.88 -14.57
N ILE A 57 11.73 -20.15 -13.95
CA ILE A 57 13.18 -20.36 -14.11
C ILE A 57 13.59 -21.77 -13.66
N LEU A 58 13.03 -22.26 -12.56
CA LEU A 58 13.34 -23.60 -12.03
C LEU A 58 12.92 -24.74 -12.98
N LYS A 59 11.99 -24.50 -13.91
CA LYS A 59 11.57 -25.48 -14.94
C LYS A 59 12.54 -25.57 -16.12
N ILE A 60 13.52 -24.67 -16.23
CA ILE A 60 14.52 -24.70 -17.30
C ILE A 60 15.43 -25.93 -17.13
N LYS A 61 15.49 -26.78 -18.16
CA LYS A 61 16.29 -28.02 -18.15
C LYS A 61 17.81 -27.75 -18.21
N ASN A 62 18.24 -26.76 -19.00
CA ASN A 62 19.66 -26.45 -19.17
C ASN A 62 20.21 -25.80 -17.88
N LYS A 63 21.16 -26.47 -17.23
CA LYS A 63 21.72 -26.06 -15.93
C LYS A 63 22.45 -24.72 -15.98
N ILE A 64 23.22 -24.46 -17.04
CA ILE A 64 23.97 -23.20 -17.19
C ILE A 64 22.99 -22.03 -17.39
N LYS A 65 22.07 -22.16 -18.36
CA LYS A 65 21.06 -21.12 -18.61
C LYS A 65 20.23 -20.85 -17.35
N LYS A 66 19.78 -21.90 -16.66
CA LYS A 66 19.03 -21.78 -15.41
C LYS A 66 19.80 -20.98 -14.35
N ASN A 67 21.07 -21.32 -14.11
CA ASN A 67 21.87 -20.63 -13.10
C ASN A 67 22.09 -19.15 -13.47
N VAL A 68 22.35 -18.84 -14.74
CA VAL A 68 22.46 -17.45 -15.23
C VAL A 68 21.17 -16.68 -14.99
N PHE A 69 20.02 -17.25 -15.34
CA PHE A 69 18.72 -16.61 -15.09
C PHE A 69 18.42 -16.43 -13.60
N ILE A 70 18.80 -17.37 -12.74
CA ILE A 70 18.66 -17.22 -11.29
C ILE A 70 19.45 -16.02 -10.78
N ILE A 71 20.72 -15.88 -11.19
CA ILE A 71 21.58 -14.77 -10.74
C ILE A 71 20.98 -13.43 -11.19
N ILE A 72 20.61 -13.31 -12.47
CA ILE A 72 19.99 -12.10 -13.03
C ILE A 72 18.70 -11.76 -12.28
N MET A 73 17.82 -12.76 -12.07
CA MET A 73 16.55 -12.55 -11.39
C MET A 73 16.74 -12.13 -9.93
N THR A 74 17.72 -12.69 -9.23
CA THR A 74 18.02 -12.29 -7.84
C THR A 74 18.41 -10.82 -7.77
N ILE A 75 19.36 -10.38 -8.62
CA ILE A 75 19.80 -8.97 -8.65
C ILE A 75 18.61 -8.05 -8.98
N PHE A 76 17.83 -8.39 -10.00
CA PHE A 76 16.66 -7.61 -10.41
C PHE A 76 15.62 -7.51 -9.29
N SER A 77 15.29 -8.64 -8.65
CA SER A 77 14.30 -8.68 -7.57
C SER A 77 14.72 -7.83 -6.36
N SER A 78 16.00 -7.83 -6.00
CA SER A 78 16.54 -6.97 -4.94
C SER A 78 16.34 -5.49 -5.26
N ILE A 79 16.63 -5.07 -6.50
CA ILE A 79 16.46 -3.67 -6.93
C ILE A 79 14.98 -3.28 -6.84
N VAL A 80 14.08 -4.12 -7.34
CA VAL A 80 12.63 -3.86 -7.31
C VAL A 80 12.11 -3.73 -5.87
N ILE A 81 12.53 -4.62 -4.97
CA ILE A 81 12.13 -4.56 -3.55
C ILE A 81 12.67 -3.29 -2.89
N CYS A 82 13.93 -2.93 -3.12
CA CYS A 82 14.52 -1.70 -2.57
C CYS A 82 13.80 -0.45 -3.08
N MET A 83 13.51 -0.37 -4.38
CA MET A 83 12.75 0.73 -4.96
C MET A 83 11.34 0.82 -4.36
N TYR A 84 10.66 -0.32 -4.21
CA TYR A 84 9.33 -0.36 -3.62
C TYR A 84 9.33 0.14 -2.17
N ILE A 85 10.28 -0.30 -1.36
CA ILE A 85 10.41 0.16 0.03
C ILE A 85 10.71 1.67 0.07
N TYR A 86 11.63 2.15 -0.76
CA TYR A 86 12.00 3.57 -0.81
C TYR A 86 10.81 4.46 -1.20
N ILE A 87 10.11 4.10 -2.27
CA ILE A 87 8.91 4.82 -2.72
C ILE A 87 7.83 4.75 -1.64
N SER A 88 7.62 3.58 -1.03
CA SER A 88 6.64 3.44 0.05
C SER A 88 6.97 4.37 1.20
N LEU A 89 8.22 4.42 1.67
CA LEU A 89 8.62 5.29 2.79
C LEU A 89 8.41 6.79 2.51
N ILE A 90 8.65 7.25 1.28
CA ILE A 90 8.50 8.66 0.91
C ILE A 90 7.05 9.03 0.62
N SER A 91 6.31 8.14 -0.03
CA SER A 91 4.90 8.36 -0.37
C SER A 91 3.95 8.03 0.77
N TYR A 92 4.41 7.37 1.85
CA TYR A 92 3.54 6.93 2.92
C TYR A 92 2.93 8.12 3.66
N THR A 93 1.64 8.35 3.41
CA THR A 93 0.84 9.28 4.19
C THR A 93 0.12 8.49 5.28
N PRO A 94 0.51 8.68 6.55
CA PRO A 94 -0.08 7.91 7.65
C PRO A 94 -1.54 8.33 7.86
N GLU A 95 -2.43 7.35 7.86
CA GLU A 95 -3.83 7.51 8.22
C GLU A 95 -4.04 7.18 9.71
N TYR A 96 -4.67 8.10 10.44
CA TYR A 96 -5.01 7.93 11.85
C TYR A 96 -6.52 7.88 12.02
N ILE A 97 -7.01 6.94 12.82
CA ILE A 97 -8.42 6.88 13.21
C ILE A 97 -8.58 7.71 14.47
N ILE A 98 -9.37 8.78 14.38
CA ILE A 98 -9.55 9.76 15.46
C ILE A 98 -11.04 10.05 15.70
N ILE A 99 -11.32 10.76 16.79
CA ILE A 99 -12.64 11.35 17.04
C ILE A 99 -12.46 12.86 16.90
N LYS A 100 -13.18 13.47 15.95
CA LYS A 100 -13.23 14.92 15.73
C LYS A 100 -14.68 15.39 15.87
N ASP A 101 -14.96 16.36 16.75
CA ASP A 101 -16.30 16.90 17.03
C ASP A 101 -17.33 15.79 17.36
N GLY A 102 -16.94 14.85 18.23
CA GLY A 102 -17.74 13.67 18.56
C GLY A 102 -17.97 12.65 17.42
N LYS A 103 -17.39 12.84 16.22
CA LYS A 103 -17.51 11.92 15.08
C LYS A 103 -16.20 11.18 14.81
N LYS A 104 -16.31 9.88 14.51
CA LYS A 104 -15.15 9.07 14.13
C LYS A 104 -14.71 9.41 12.70
N MET A 105 -13.45 9.79 12.53
CA MET A 105 -12.87 10.21 11.25
C MET A 105 -11.51 9.55 10.99
N VAL A 106 -11.05 9.66 9.75
CA VAL A 106 -9.71 9.29 9.32
C VAL A 106 -8.95 10.56 8.98
N ALA A 107 -7.84 10.82 9.66
CA ALA A 107 -6.94 11.92 9.36
C ALA A 107 -5.75 11.40 8.54
N ASP A 108 -5.57 11.93 7.34
CA ASP A 108 -4.45 11.64 6.44
C ASP A 108 -3.48 12.83 6.46
N VAL A 109 -2.22 12.57 6.83
CA VAL A 109 -1.22 13.62 7.04
C VAL A 109 -0.22 13.65 5.89
N GLU A 110 -0.24 14.74 5.11
CA GLU A 110 0.72 15.02 4.05
C GLU A 110 1.71 16.08 4.52
N GLY A 111 2.97 15.72 4.77
CA GLY A 111 3.89 16.56 5.56
C GLY A 111 5.24 16.87 4.93
N PHE A 112 5.36 17.02 3.61
CA PHE A 112 6.67 17.19 2.96
C PHE A 112 7.27 18.61 3.15
N HIS A 113 6.60 19.66 2.65
CA HIS A 113 7.04 21.06 2.81
C HIS A 113 6.11 21.88 3.72
N HIS A 114 4.81 21.65 3.58
CA HIS A 114 3.77 22.10 4.49
C HIS A 114 3.03 20.87 4.98
N THR A 115 2.46 20.93 6.17
CA THR A 115 1.66 19.83 6.69
C THR A 115 0.19 20.11 6.42
N TYR A 116 -0.41 19.28 5.58
CA TYR A 116 -1.85 19.23 5.36
C TYR A 116 -2.42 18.01 6.07
N ILE A 117 -3.53 18.21 6.78
CA ILE A 117 -4.28 17.11 7.41
C ILE A 117 -5.65 17.07 6.77
N TYR A 118 -5.91 16.00 6.03
CA TYR A 118 -7.19 15.78 5.37
C TYR A 118 -8.04 14.86 6.24
N TYR A 119 -9.24 15.31 6.56
CA TYR A 119 -10.19 14.51 7.34
C TYR A 119 -11.18 13.84 6.39
N TYR A 120 -11.34 12.54 6.54
CA TYR A 120 -12.30 11.73 5.81
C TYR A 120 -13.26 11.05 6.78
N GLU A 121 -14.48 10.80 6.33
CA GLU A 121 -15.43 10.03 7.11
C GLU A 121 -14.97 8.56 7.23
N TYR A 122 -14.92 8.07 8.46
CA TYR A 122 -14.57 6.68 8.76
C TYR A 122 -15.75 5.76 8.47
N ILE A 123 -15.52 4.70 7.70
CA ILE A 123 -16.51 3.64 7.48
C ILE A 123 -16.12 2.40 8.29
N ASN A 124 -14.93 1.84 8.03
CA ASN A 124 -14.40 0.70 8.78
C ASN A 124 -12.86 0.60 8.64
N ILE A 125 -12.26 -0.46 9.17
CA ILE A 125 -10.79 -0.67 9.13
C ILE A 125 -10.23 -0.85 7.70
N LEU A 126 -11.07 -1.20 6.73
CA LEU A 126 -10.67 -1.46 5.36
C LEU A 126 -10.90 -0.27 4.43
N VAL A 127 -11.95 0.52 4.67
CA VAL A 127 -12.38 1.57 3.74
C VAL A 127 -12.76 2.86 4.45
N ARG A 128 -12.65 3.97 3.70
CA ARG A 128 -13.06 5.31 4.11
C ARG A 128 -13.79 6.02 2.96
N LYS A 129 -14.47 7.13 3.25
CA LYS A 129 -14.95 8.02 2.19
C LYS A 129 -13.78 8.64 1.43
N LYS A 130 -13.97 8.81 0.12
CA LYS A 130 -12.99 9.46 -0.76
C LYS A 130 -13.03 10.98 -0.67
N SER A 131 -14.23 11.55 -0.47
CA SER A 131 -14.40 12.99 -0.28
C SER A 131 -13.88 13.44 1.09
N THR A 132 -13.08 14.50 1.10
CA THR A 132 -12.63 15.18 2.31
C THR A 132 -13.81 15.91 2.96
N VAL A 133 -13.87 15.85 4.29
CA VAL A 133 -14.84 16.58 5.12
C VAL A 133 -14.25 17.93 5.54
N ASP A 134 -12.96 17.95 5.87
CA ASP A 134 -12.25 19.14 6.35
C ASP A 134 -10.76 19.04 6.00
N ILE A 135 -10.06 20.17 6.00
CA ILE A 135 -8.63 20.28 5.70
C ILE A 135 -7.99 21.26 6.68
N GLU A 136 -7.01 20.79 7.45
CA GLU A 136 -6.17 21.64 8.28
C GLU A 136 -4.82 21.89 7.61
N HIS A 137 -4.31 23.12 7.70
CA HIS A 137 -3.04 23.53 7.12
C HIS A 137 -2.11 24.08 8.19
N TYR A 138 -0.90 23.52 8.24
CA TYR A 138 0.19 23.95 9.10
C TYR A 138 1.39 24.38 8.26
N SER A 139 1.90 25.57 8.57
CA SER A 139 3.02 26.18 7.85
C SER A 139 4.34 25.42 8.04
N SER A 140 4.49 24.66 9.12
CA SER A 140 5.64 23.79 9.38
C SER A 140 5.50 22.45 8.65
N GLY A 141 6.39 22.20 7.69
CA GLY A 141 6.57 20.86 7.11
C GLY A 141 7.09 19.87 8.14
N SER A 142 6.88 18.58 7.89
CA SER A 142 7.31 17.45 8.74
C SER A 142 6.71 17.41 10.16
N HIS A 143 5.79 18.31 10.51
CA HIS A 143 5.12 18.32 11.80
C HIS A 143 3.91 17.37 11.75
N ASN A 144 3.96 16.24 12.44
CA ASN A 144 2.80 15.35 12.58
C ASN A 144 2.21 15.50 13.98
N PRO A 145 1.13 16.29 14.16
CA PRO A 145 0.62 16.60 15.49
C PRO A 145 0.09 15.36 16.22
N PHE A 146 -0.37 14.32 15.52
CA PHE A 146 -0.79 13.04 16.12
C PHE A 146 0.35 12.22 16.73
N LYS A 147 1.61 12.51 16.37
CA LYS A 147 2.78 11.85 16.96
C LYS A 147 3.47 12.70 18.02
N THR A 148 3.43 14.02 17.86
CA THR A 148 4.21 14.95 18.70
C THR A 148 3.41 15.58 19.83
N ASP A 149 2.08 15.65 19.73
CA ASP A 149 1.24 16.35 20.69
C ASP A 149 0.05 15.50 21.16
N ILE A 150 0.13 15.04 22.41
CA ILE A 150 -0.94 14.27 23.05
C ILE A 150 -2.18 15.14 23.30
N ASN A 151 -1.99 16.43 23.57
CA ASN A 151 -3.09 17.36 23.82
C ASN A 151 -3.88 17.65 22.54
N TYR A 152 -3.24 17.56 21.37
CA TYR A 152 -3.92 17.73 20.09
C TYR A 152 -5.03 16.69 19.87
N ILE A 153 -4.84 15.44 20.31
CA ILE A 153 -5.88 14.41 20.24
C ILE A 153 -7.06 14.72 21.17
N GLU A 154 -6.82 15.36 22.31
CA GLU A 154 -7.89 15.81 23.22
C GLU A 154 -8.64 17.01 22.66
N LEU A 155 -7.95 17.95 22.02
CA LEU A 155 -8.55 19.14 21.40
C LEU A 155 -9.51 18.81 20.25
N LEU A 156 -9.37 17.62 19.64
CA LEU A 156 -10.24 17.19 18.55
C LEU A 156 -11.59 16.65 19.05
N LYS A 157 -11.70 16.19 20.31
CA LYS A 157 -12.92 15.53 20.81
C LYS A 157 -14.10 16.49 20.94
#